data_AF-A0A258MEZ3-F1
#
_entry.id   AF-A0A258MEZ3-F1
#
_cell.length_a   1.000
_cell.length_b   1.000
_cell.length_c   1.000
_cell.angle_alpha   90.00
_cell.angle_beta   90.00
_cell.angle_gamma   90.00
#
_symmetry.space_group_name_H-M   'P 1'
#
loop_
_entity.id
_entity.type
_entity.pdbx_description
1 polymer ?
#
loop_
_entity_poly.entity_id
_entity_poly.type
_entity_poly.pdbx_seq_one_letter_code
_entity_poly.pdbx_strand_id
1 'polypeptide(L)' 'MSGAIGKKTILFLPFSHGKFWYWHDVDGVSLWYPSIRVFKQEKQGDWSKPIEAAKAYMEDRFGI' A
#
# COMPACT_ATOMS: atom_id res chain seq x y z
N MET A 1 -7.87 5.30 10.17
CA MET A 1 -8.64 6.47 9.70
C MET A 1 -7.82 7.43 8.81
N SER A 2 -6.61 7.07 8.35
CA SER A 2 -5.73 8.02 7.63
C SER A 2 -6.19 8.37 6.19
N GLY A 3 -6.83 7.43 5.49
CA GLY A 3 -7.38 7.65 4.14
C GLY A 3 -8.51 8.69 4.11
N ALA A 4 -9.44 8.62 5.06
CA ALA A 4 -10.59 9.51 5.12
C ALA A 4 -10.20 10.98 5.35
N ILE A 5 -9.09 11.23 6.05
CA ILE A 5 -8.57 12.59 6.31
C ILE A 5 -7.52 13.05 5.28
N GLY A 6 -7.36 12.30 4.17
CA GLY A 6 -6.48 12.68 3.05
C GLY A 6 -4.98 12.66 3.35
N LYS A 7 -4.55 12.09 4.48
CA LYS A 7 -3.12 12.00 4.80
C LYS A 7 -2.45 10.96 3.92
N LYS A 8 -1.24 11.29 3.43
CA LYS A 8 -0.41 10.34 2.67
C LYS A 8 -0.14 9.12 3.53
N THR A 9 -0.54 7.96 3.03
CA THR A 9 -0.54 6.71 3.79
C THR A 9 0.00 5.60 2.91
N ILE A 10 0.84 4.76 3.50
CA ILE A 10 1.24 3.49 2.92
C ILE A 10 0.36 2.41 3.56
N LEU A 11 -0.27 1.58 2.74
CA LEU A 11 -1.10 0.46 3.16
C LEU A 11 -0.47 -0.85 2.69
N PHE A 12 -0.22 -1.75 3.64
CA PHE A 12 0.18 -3.12 3.35
C PHE A 12 -1.06 -4.02 3.26
N LEU A 13 -1.20 -4.72 2.14
CA LEU A 13 -2.35 -5.58 1.87
C LEU A 13 -1.92 -7.07 1.80
N PRO A 14 -2.53 -7.97 2.59
CA PRO A 14 -2.11 -9.37 2.66
C PRO A 14 -2.42 -10.15 1.37
N PHE A 15 -1.78 -11.31 1.22
CA PHE A 15 -2.02 -12.22 0.10
C PHE A 15 -3.32 -12.99 0.36
N SER A 16 -4.31 -12.78 -0.50
CA SER A 16 -5.67 -13.34 -0.42
C SER A 16 -6.56 -12.71 0.67
N HIS A 17 -6.73 -13.38 1.81
CA HIS A 17 -7.69 -13.01 2.84
C HIS A 17 -7.34 -11.65 3.45
N GLY A 18 -8.28 -10.69 3.39
CA GLY A 18 -8.05 -9.30 3.80
C GLY A 18 -7.96 -8.30 2.63
N LYS A 19 -7.97 -8.78 1.38
CA LYS A 19 -8.20 -7.93 0.19
C LYS A 19 -9.67 -7.54 0.08
N PHE A 20 -10.12 -6.63 0.94
CA PHE A 20 -11.46 -6.08 0.87
C PHE A 20 -11.63 -5.17 -0.36
N TRP A 21 -12.87 -5.06 -0.85
CA TRP A 21 -13.21 -4.30 -2.05
C TRP A 21 -12.77 -2.82 -2.01
N TYR A 22 -12.78 -2.21 -0.82
CA TYR A 22 -12.37 -0.81 -0.63
C TYR A 22 -10.85 -0.59 -0.64
N TRP A 23 -10.06 -1.67 -0.64
CA TRP A 23 -8.61 -1.64 -0.82
C TRP A 23 -8.17 -1.97 -2.25
N HIS A 24 -9.10 -2.11 -3.19
CA HIS A 24 -8.73 -2.24 -4.59
C HIS A 24 -7.95 -1.01 -5.04
N ASP A 25 -6.92 -1.29 -5.84
CA ASP A 25 -5.99 -0.30 -6.34
C ASP A 25 -5.82 -0.42 -7.85
N VAL A 26 -5.43 0.70 -8.45
CA VAL A 26 -4.89 0.77 -9.82
C VAL A 26 -3.47 1.30 -9.68
N ASP A 27 -2.50 0.54 -10.19
CA ASP A 27 -1.07 0.85 -10.13
C ASP A 27 -0.57 1.20 -8.71
N GLY A 28 -1.09 0.48 -7.70
CA GLY A 28 -0.73 0.70 -6.30
C GLY A 28 -1.36 1.93 -5.66
N VAL A 29 -2.34 2.60 -6.29
CA VAL A 29 -3.12 3.69 -5.68
C VAL A 29 -4.54 3.22 -5.40
N SER A 30 -5.02 3.41 -4.17
CA SER A 30 -6.39 3.02 -3.82
C SER A 30 -7.42 3.80 -4.65
N LEU A 31 -8.39 3.07 -5.21
CA LEU A 31 -9.51 3.65 -5.97
C LEU A 31 -10.36 4.61 -5.12
N TRP A 32 -10.53 4.29 -3.84
CA TRP A 32 -11.40 5.01 -2.92
C TRP A 32 -10.68 6.13 -2.16
N TYR A 33 -9.37 5.96 -1.94
CA TYR A 33 -8.56 6.91 -1.18
C TYR A 33 -7.27 7.26 -1.94
N PRO A 34 -7.28 8.29 -2.81
CA PRO A 34 -6.11 8.67 -3.61
C PRO A 34 -4.87 9.07 -2.80
N SER A 35 -5.01 9.33 -1.49
CA SER A 35 -3.89 9.57 -0.59
C SER A 35 -3.17 8.28 -0.14
N ILE A 36 -3.75 7.11 -0.42
CA ILE A 36 -3.22 5.80 -0.02
C ILE A 36 -2.46 5.15 -1.18
N ARG A 37 -1.21 4.78 -0.91
CA ARG A 37 -0.39 3.89 -1.73
C ARG A 37 -0.47 2.47 -1.16
N VAL A 38 -0.89 1.51 -1.97
CA VAL A 38 -1.10 0.11 -1.59
C VAL A 38 0.10 -0.73 -2.04
N PHE A 39 0.67 -1.50 -1.11
CA PHE A 39 1.72 -2.49 -1.37
C PHE A 39 1.18 -3.87 -1.01
N LYS A 40 1.14 -4.76 -2.00
CA LYS A 40 0.49 -6.06 -1.89
C LYS A 40 1.53 -7.13 -1.60
N GLN A 41 1.19 -8.00 -0.66
CA GLN A 41 1.92 -9.24 -0.45
C GLN A 41 1.75 -10.17 -1.66
N GLU A 42 2.86 -10.72 -2.14
CA GLU A 42 2.90 -11.67 -3.27
C GLU A 42 2.75 -13.13 -2.84
N LYS A 43 3.16 -13.44 -1.60
CA LYS A 43 3.10 -14.78 -1.02
C LYS A 43 2.72 -14.69 0.45
N GLN A 44 1.76 -15.52 0.89
CA GLN A 44 1.32 -15.53 2.28
C GLN A 44 2.49 -15.73 3.24
N GLY A 45 2.58 -14.86 4.24
CA GLY A 45 3.62 -14.88 5.27
C GLY A 45 4.94 -14.18 4.88
N ASP A 46 5.17 -13.89 3.60
CA ASP A 46 6.37 -13.17 3.15
C ASP A 46 6.05 -11.69 2.90
N TRP A 47 6.64 -10.80 3.67
CA TRP A 47 6.44 -9.35 3.52
C TRP A 47 7.66 -8.64 2.93
N SER A 48 8.71 -9.38 2.56
CA SER A 48 9.99 -8.81 2.13
C SER A 48 9.80 -7.93 0.90
N LYS A 49 9.11 -8.44 -0.13
CA LYS A 49 8.81 -7.72 -1.37
C LYS A 49 8.01 -6.42 -1.19
N PRO A 50 6.83 -6.41 -0.54
CA PRO A 50 6.10 -5.18 -0.34
C PRO A 50 6.85 -4.18 0.56
N ILE A 51 7.66 -4.64 1.52
CA ILE A 51 8.49 -3.77 2.37
C ILE A 51 9.60 -3.11 1.54
N GLU A 52 10.33 -3.87 0.72
CA GLU A 52 11.34 -3.34 -0.20
C GLU A 52 10.75 -2.29 -1.15
N ALA A 53 9.58 -2.58 -1.74
CA ALA A 53 8.90 -1.64 -2.62
C ALA A 53 8.43 -0.38 -1.88
N ALA A 54 7.93 -0.51 -0.65
CA ALA A 54 7.53 0.62 0.18
C ALA A 54 8.74 1.49 0.54
N LYS A 55 9.88 0.88 0.86
CA LYS A 55 11.14 1.57 1.14
C LYS A 55 11.60 2.37 -0.09
N ALA A 56 11.72 1.73 -1.25
CA ALA A 56 12.13 2.42 -2.49
C ALA A 56 11.21 3.60 -2.84
N TYR A 57 9.90 3.45 -2.60
CA TYR A 57 8.94 4.53 -2.77
C TYR A 57 9.12 5.68 -1.76
N MET A 58 9.52 5.38 -0.52
CA MET A 58 9.81 6.42 0.48
C MET A 58 11.11 7.15 0.17
N GLU A 59 12.14 6.44 -0.26
CA GLU A 59 13.43 7.00 -0.72
C GLU A 59 13.20 7.97 -1.89
N ASP A 60 12.48 7.54 -2.94
CA ASP A 60 12.14 8.36 -4.11
C ASP A 60 11.36 9.64 -3.72
N ARG A 61 10.40 9.49 -2.81
CA ARG A 61 9.46 10.56 -2.48
C ARG A 61 9.97 11.55 -1.43
N PHE A 62 10.83 11.12 -0.52
CA PHE A 62 11.25 11.89 0.65
C PHE A 62 12.77 12.03 0.81
N GLY A 63 13.59 11.36 -0.01
CA GLY A 63 15.04 11.52 -0.02
C GLY A 63 15.74 11.05 1.26
N ILE A 64 15.12 10.11 1.99
CA ILE A 64 15.66 9.43 3.19
C ILE A 64 16.15 8.04 2.85
#